data_AF-A0A1I0TUH4-F1
#
_entry.id   AF-A0A1I0TUH4-F1
#
_cell.length_a   1.000
_cell.length_b   1.000
_cell.length_c   1.000
_cell.angle_alpha   90.00
_cell.angle_beta   90.00
_cell.angle_gamma   90.00
#
_symmetry.space_group_name_H-M   'P 1'
#
loop_
_entity.id
_entity.type
_entity.pdbx_description
1 polymer ?
#
loop_
_entity_poly.entity_id
_entity_poly.type
_entity_poly.pdbx_seq_one_letter_code
_entity_poly.pdbx_strand_id
1 'polypeptide(L)'
;MNIFEARKRLNEIDQLLLSEGAKLKAEADTNRILKSTYADRILKAFKKNIIFQILQSPDLNSHHLEALFKNWKDDIEEMKRVKQYNPINALVALKIFGRRIKELERRNNALYGQLREIQNQYTNLGKELEKSPYFKGKQEILDEIYHRKSMMKEICQRDELDLSFFYQNVMQLFLLGWKISKEDFLSLISVDHNRVSWDGVTLPTYPELKESLPEQLDFEAFLEAIFIEKVEDDGDSVFFDMVVDYTAEQIDRNKEFREKAHQFIQETFGPIPTYTAAVDEFGDIVELVPNKPNLKVIH
;
A
#
# COMPACT_ATOMS: atom_id res chain seq x y z
N MET A 1 -36.55 11.64 -20.13
CA MET A 1 -35.41 12.39 -20.69
C MET A 1 -35.49 12.39 -22.21
N ASN A 2 -35.20 13.53 -22.84
CA ASN A 2 -35.08 13.68 -24.30
C ASN A 2 -33.63 13.97 -24.72
N ILE A 3 -33.35 14.01 -26.03
CA ILE A 3 -31.99 14.20 -26.56
C ILE A 3 -31.32 15.50 -26.08
N PHE A 4 -32.06 16.61 -26.02
CA PHE A 4 -31.51 17.91 -25.64
C PHE A 4 -31.13 17.94 -24.15
N GLU A 5 -31.98 17.38 -23.30
CA GLU A 5 -31.74 17.25 -21.88
C GLU A 5 -30.54 16.32 -21.60
N ALA A 6 -30.47 15.18 -22.29
CA ALA A 6 -29.35 14.25 -22.16
C ALA A 6 -28.02 14.87 -22.60
N ARG A 7 -27.99 15.53 -23.77
CA ARG A 7 -26.79 16.23 -24.28
C ARG A 7 -26.36 17.37 -23.37
N LYS A 8 -27.31 18.13 -22.82
CA LYS A 8 -27.02 19.20 -21.86
C LYS A 8 -26.32 18.64 -20.63
N ARG A 9 -26.88 17.61 -19.99
CA ARG A 9 -26.28 16.99 -18.80
C ARG A 9 -24.94 16.34 -19.10
N LEU A 10 -24.80 15.65 -20.23
CA LEU A 10 -23.52 15.08 -20.65
C LEU A 10 -22.46 16.18 -20.78
N ASN A 11 -22.79 17.29 -21.44
CA ASN A 11 -21.88 18.43 -21.57
C ASN A 11 -21.52 19.06 -20.22
N GLU A 12 -22.46 19.15 -19.28
CA GLU A 12 -22.19 19.64 -17.92
C GLU A 12 -21.17 18.75 -17.19
N ILE A 13 -21.32 17.42 -17.28
CA ILE A 13 -20.38 16.47 -16.70
C ILE A 13 -19.02 16.54 -17.43
N ASP A 14 -19.01 16.62 -18.76
CA ASP A 14 -17.78 16.75 -19.57
C ASP A 14 -17.00 18.03 -19.22
N GLN A 15 -17.68 19.16 -18.97
CA GLN A 15 -17.02 20.39 -18.52
C GLN A 15 -16.36 20.21 -17.16
N LEU A 16 -17.04 19.54 -16.22
CA LEU A 16 -16.48 19.23 -14.90
C LEU A 16 -15.26 18.29 -15.02
N LEU A 17 -15.34 17.27 -15.88
CA LEU A 17 -14.23 16.35 -16.14
C LEU A 17 -13.03 17.08 -16.77
N LEU A 18 -13.27 18.00 -17.70
CA LEU A 18 -12.21 18.77 -18.35
C LEU A 18 -11.55 19.77 -17.40
N SER A 19 -12.31 20.42 -16.52
CA SER A 19 -11.77 21.40 -15.58
C SER A 19 -11.07 20.74 -14.38
N GLU A 20 -11.75 19.81 -13.71
CA GLU A 20 -11.24 19.17 -12.49
C GLU A 20 -10.47 17.90 -12.80
N GLY A 21 -10.98 17.02 -13.67
CA GLY A 21 -10.32 15.74 -13.98
C GLY A 21 -8.91 15.88 -14.55
N ALA A 22 -8.66 16.87 -15.40
CA ALA A 22 -7.33 17.15 -15.92
C ALA A 22 -6.33 17.58 -14.83
N LYS A 23 -6.79 18.40 -13.88
CA LYS A 23 -6.01 18.83 -12.71
C LYS A 23 -5.72 17.65 -11.78
N LEU A 24 -6.75 16.85 -11.45
CA LEU A 24 -6.62 15.67 -10.60
C LEU A 24 -5.64 14.65 -11.20
N LYS A 25 -5.70 14.42 -12.52
CA LYS A 25 -4.76 13.56 -13.23
C LYS A 25 -3.33 14.09 -13.15
N ALA A 26 -3.10 15.38 -13.42
CA ALA A 26 -1.77 15.97 -13.37
C ALA A 26 -1.16 15.88 -11.96
N GLU A 27 -1.97 16.06 -10.91
CA GLU A 27 -1.55 15.89 -9.53
C GLU A 27 -1.20 14.43 -9.22
N ALA A 28 -2.04 13.47 -9.63
CA ALA A 28 -1.77 12.05 -9.47
C ALA A 28 -0.48 11.60 -10.20
N ASP A 29 -0.27 12.08 -11.43
CA ASP A 29 0.95 11.84 -12.22
C ASP A 29 2.19 12.42 -11.51
N THR A 30 2.08 13.60 -10.90
CA THR A 30 3.17 14.20 -10.09
C THR A 30 3.47 13.37 -8.85
N ASN A 31 2.45 12.95 -8.11
CA ASN A 31 2.58 12.12 -6.92
C ASN A 31 3.25 10.78 -7.25
N ARG A 32 2.94 10.20 -8.41
CA ARG A 32 3.54 8.96 -8.92
C ARG A 32 5.05 9.08 -9.16
N ILE A 33 5.48 10.17 -9.81
CA ILE A 33 6.91 10.47 -10.00
C ILE A 33 7.63 10.64 -8.66
N LEU A 34 6.99 11.34 -7.70
CA LEU A 34 7.55 11.52 -6.36
C LEU A 34 7.66 10.19 -5.59
N LYS A 35 6.63 9.34 -5.63
CA LYS A 35 6.66 7.98 -5.05
C LYS A 35 7.83 7.17 -5.60
N SER A 36 8.00 7.15 -6.93
CA SER A 36 9.12 6.47 -7.59
C SER A 36 10.47 7.01 -7.14
N THR A 37 10.60 8.34 -7.02
CA THR A 37 11.83 8.99 -6.52
C THR A 37 12.13 8.60 -5.07
N TYR A 38 11.12 8.50 -4.22
CA TYR A 38 11.27 8.08 -2.83
C TYR A 38 11.64 6.59 -2.72
N ALA A 39 11.00 5.74 -3.51
CA ALA A 39 11.35 4.32 -3.58
C ALA A 39 12.79 4.10 -4.05
N ASP A 40 13.25 4.81 -5.07
CA ASP A 40 14.64 4.75 -5.53
C ASP A 40 15.63 5.13 -4.41
N ARG A 41 15.32 6.14 -3.59
CA ARG A 41 16.15 6.51 -2.44
C ARG A 41 16.20 5.42 -1.37
N ILE A 42 15.06 4.78 -1.09
CA ILE A 42 14.99 3.64 -0.17
C ILE A 42 15.85 2.49 -0.72
N LEU A 43 15.62 2.07 -1.96
CA LEU A 43 16.36 0.97 -2.59
C LEU A 43 17.87 1.22 -2.66
N LYS A 44 18.29 2.45 -2.95
CA LYS A 44 19.72 2.83 -2.90
C LYS A 44 20.31 2.66 -1.50
N ALA A 45 19.57 3.00 -0.46
CA ALA A 45 20.01 2.81 0.92
C ALA A 45 20.13 1.32 1.28
N PHE A 46 19.14 0.51 0.91
CA PHE A 46 19.19 -0.96 1.10
C PHE A 46 20.33 -1.60 0.30
N LYS A 47 20.49 -1.24 -0.98
CA LYS A 47 21.57 -1.72 -1.83
C LYS A 47 22.94 -1.46 -1.21
N LYS A 48 23.19 -0.23 -0.74
CA LYS A 48 24.44 0.14 -0.07
C LYS A 48 24.68 -0.70 1.18
N ASN A 49 23.64 -0.95 1.97
CA ASN A 49 23.73 -1.78 3.17
C ASN A 49 24.07 -3.23 2.81
N ILE A 50 23.34 -3.83 1.86
CA ILE A 50 23.60 -5.19 1.39
C ILE A 50 25.04 -5.32 0.85
N ILE A 51 25.51 -4.37 0.04
CA ILE A 51 26.90 -4.36 -0.45
C ILE A 51 27.87 -4.32 0.73
N PHE A 52 27.64 -3.44 1.71
CA PHE A 52 28.49 -3.33 2.89
C PHE A 52 28.56 -4.63 3.69
N GLN A 53 27.42 -5.28 3.95
CA GLN A 53 27.36 -6.56 4.66
C GLN A 53 28.06 -7.68 3.88
N ILE A 54 27.87 -7.75 2.56
CA ILE A 54 28.53 -8.73 1.69
C ILE A 54 30.05 -8.58 1.76
N LEU A 55 30.58 -7.35 1.74
CA LEU A 55 32.02 -7.10 1.84
C LEU A 55 32.61 -7.46 3.20
N GLN A 56 31.79 -7.48 4.25
CA GLN A 56 32.21 -7.93 5.59
C GLN A 56 32.09 -9.46 5.76
N SER A 57 31.39 -10.14 4.85
CA SER A 57 31.25 -11.58 4.89
C SER A 57 32.52 -12.29 4.40
N PRO A 58 33.06 -13.25 5.17
CA PRO A 58 34.23 -14.02 4.75
C PRO A 58 33.93 -14.99 3.58
N ASP A 59 32.67 -15.33 3.37
CA ASP A 59 32.23 -16.34 2.40
C ASP A 59 31.85 -15.74 1.03
N LEU A 60 31.74 -14.42 0.94
CA LEU A 60 31.30 -13.71 -0.26
C LEU A 60 32.43 -12.83 -0.81
N ASN A 61 32.58 -12.82 -2.13
CA ASN A 61 33.66 -12.10 -2.81
C ASN A 61 33.13 -11.13 -3.87
N SER A 62 34.03 -10.34 -4.47
CA SER A 62 33.70 -9.32 -5.48
C SER A 62 32.97 -9.87 -6.72
N HIS A 63 33.10 -11.15 -7.05
CA HIS A 63 32.37 -11.76 -8.17
C HIS A 63 30.87 -11.87 -7.89
N HIS A 64 30.47 -12.15 -6.65
CA HIS A 64 29.06 -12.17 -6.25
C HIS A 64 28.44 -10.77 -6.31
N LEU A 65 29.22 -9.74 -5.93
CA LEU A 65 28.80 -8.34 -6.05
C LEU A 65 28.64 -7.89 -7.50
N GLU A 66 29.53 -8.30 -8.40
CA GLU A 66 29.39 -8.01 -9.84
C GLU A 66 28.17 -8.68 -10.46
N ALA A 67 27.80 -9.88 -9.99
CA ALA A 67 26.59 -10.58 -10.44
C ALA A 67 25.30 -9.93 -9.94
N LEU A 68 25.29 -9.41 -8.70
CA LEU A 68 24.10 -8.83 -8.07
C LEU A 68 23.91 -7.33 -8.39
N PHE A 69 25.01 -6.58 -8.53
CA PHE A 69 24.96 -5.12 -8.60
C PHE A 69 25.99 -4.56 -9.60
N LYS A 70 25.57 -4.38 -10.85
CA LYS A 70 26.43 -3.94 -11.97
C LYS A 70 27.36 -2.73 -11.67
N ASN A 71 26.91 -1.79 -10.83
CA ASN A 71 27.65 -0.55 -10.49
C ASN A 71 28.09 -0.46 -9.01
N TRP A 72 28.29 -1.59 -8.32
CA TRP A 72 28.60 -1.60 -6.88
C TRP A 72 29.87 -0.80 -6.48
N LYS A 73 30.83 -0.66 -7.40
CA LYS A 73 32.08 0.09 -7.16
C LYS A 73 31.82 1.58 -6.93
N ASP A 74 30.89 2.18 -7.67
CA ASP A 74 30.49 3.58 -7.49
C ASP A 74 29.82 3.80 -6.14
N ASP A 75 28.96 2.85 -5.72
CA ASP A 75 28.31 2.88 -4.40
C ASP A 75 29.33 2.84 -3.26
N ILE A 76 30.41 2.06 -3.39
CA ILE A 76 31.51 2.02 -2.41
C ILE A 76 32.25 3.35 -2.35
N GLU A 77 32.59 3.93 -3.50
CA GLU A 77 33.29 5.22 -3.52
C GLU A 77 32.42 6.33 -2.91
N GLU A 78 31.10 6.25 -3.06
CA GLU A 78 30.18 7.14 -2.36
C GLU A 78 30.17 6.87 -0.84
N MET A 79 30.10 5.62 -0.41
CA MET A 79 30.13 5.25 1.01
C MET A 79 31.42 5.68 1.71
N LYS A 80 32.58 5.54 1.04
CA LYS A 80 33.90 5.98 1.56
C LYS A 80 34.00 7.49 1.79
N ARG A 81 33.18 8.29 1.10
CA ARG A 81 33.13 9.76 1.29
C ARG A 81 32.37 10.16 2.56
N VAL A 82 31.59 9.25 3.13
CA VAL A 82 30.86 9.48 4.38
C VAL A 82 31.75 9.09 5.55
N LYS A 83 31.82 9.94 6.60
CA LYS A 83 32.70 9.71 7.76
C LYS A 83 32.45 8.36 8.46
N GLN A 84 31.18 7.95 8.56
CA GLN A 84 30.75 6.66 9.10
C GLN A 84 29.47 6.25 8.37
N TYR A 85 29.43 5.03 7.84
CA TYR A 85 28.22 4.43 7.28
C TYR A 85 27.61 3.49 8.32
N ASN A 86 26.35 3.74 8.71
CA ASN A 86 25.60 2.87 9.62
C ASN A 86 24.58 2.05 8.81
N PRO A 87 24.57 0.70 8.91
CA PRO A 87 23.55 -0.16 8.31
C PRO A 87 22.10 0.28 8.61
N ILE A 88 21.85 0.92 9.77
CA ILE A 88 20.53 1.47 10.12
C ILE A 88 19.98 2.44 9.05
N ASN A 89 20.85 3.07 8.26
CA ASN A 89 20.48 4.03 7.22
C ASN A 89 19.44 3.49 6.23
N ALA A 90 19.42 2.18 5.98
CA ALA A 90 18.41 1.56 5.12
C ALA A 90 17.00 1.65 5.75
N LEU A 91 16.88 1.33 7.04
CA LEU A 91 15.63 1.43 7.79
C LEU A 91 15.24 2.89 8.06
N VAL A 92 16.20 3.78 8.31
CA VAL A 92 15.97 5.23 8.40
C VAL A 92 15.39 5.76 7.08
N ALA A 93 15.97 5.38 5.94
CA ALA A 93 15.47 5.76 4.63
C ALA A 93 14.04 5.24 4.40
N LEU A 94 13.77 3.97 4.74
CA LEU A 94 12.43 3.40 4.68
C LEU A 94 11.45 4.19 5.55
N LYS A 95 11.81 4.52 6.79
CA LYS A 95 10.94 5.28 7.70
C LYS A 95 10.61 6.68 7.14
N ILE A 96 11.63 7.44 6.74
CA ILE A 96 11.46 8.82 6.25
C ILE A 96 10.70 8.86 4.92
N PHE A 97 11.11 8.05 3.95
CA PHE A 97 10.55 8.09 2.61
C PHE A 97 9.25 7.28 2.51
N GLY A 98 9.11 6.22 3.30
CA GLY A 98 7.87 5.46 3.45
C GLY A 98 6.74 6.32 4.01
N ARG A 99 7.00 7.16 5.01
CA ARG A 99 6.02 8.16 5.49
C ARG A 99 5.53 9.06 4.35
N ARG A 100 6.44 9.56 3.52
CA ARG A 100 6.09 10.41 2.37
C ARG A 100 5.32 9.64 1.29
N ILE A 101 5.65 8.37 1.07
CA ILE A 101 4.88 7.50 0.17
C ILE A 101 3.44 7.37 0.68
N LYS A 102 3.23 7.08 1.97
CA LYS A 102 1.88 6.99 2.57
C LYS A 102 1.12 8.31 2.52
N GLU A 103 1.78 9.44 2.74
CA GLU A 103 1.16 10.76 2.56
C GLU A 103 0.67 10.98 1.12
N LEU A 104 1.48 10.60 0.13
CA LEU A 104 1.10 10.69 -1.29
C LEU A 104 -0.05 9.73 -1.62
N GLU A 105 -0.09 8.54 -1.03
CA GLU A 105 -1.21 7.59 -1.18
C GLU A 105 -2.50 8.12 -0.59
N ARG A 106 -2.46 8.71 0.61
CA ARG A 106 -3.64 9.36 1.22
C ARG A 106 -4.17 10.48 0.33
N ARG A 107 -3.27 11.30 -0.24
CA ARG A 107 -3.65 12.34 -1.21
C ARG A 107 -4.27 11.73 -2.47
N ASN A 108 -3.62 10.74 -3.07
CA ASN A 108 -4.14 10.06 -4.25
C ASN A 108 -5.51 9.42 -4.01
N ASN A 109 -5.74 8.81 -2.84
CA ASN A 109 -7.04 8.26 -2.48
C ASN A 109 -8.14 9.34 -2.45
N ALA A 110 -7.82 10.56 -1.97
CA ALA A 110 -8.75 11.69 -2.04
C ALA A 110 -9.01 12.14 -3.48
N LEU A 111 -7.98 12.21 -4.33
CA LEU A 111 -8.12 12.52 -5.76
C LEU A 111 -8.99 11.49 -6.48
N TYR A 112 -8.76 10.20 -6.23
CA TYR A 112 -9.56 9.11 -6.80
C TYR A 112 -11.00 9.11 -6.29
N GLY A 113 -11.23 9.52 -5.03
CA GLY A 113 -12.57 9.76 -4.50
C GLY A 113 -13.34 10.80 -5.33
N GLN A 114 -12.71 11.93 -5.64
CA GLN A 114 -13.31 13.00 -6.45
C GLN A 114 -13.56 12.54 -7.90
N LEU A 115 -12.61 11.82 -8.52
CA LEU A 115 -12.83 11.23 -9.84
C LEU A 115 -13.99 10.23 -9.83
N ARG A 116 -14.12 9.42 -8.77
CA ARG A 116 -15.23 8.47 -8.64
C ARG A 116 -16.58 9.16 -8.53
N GLU A 117 -16.67 10.34 -7.92
CA GLU A 117 -17.89 11.14 -7.91
C GLU A 117 -18.32 11.58 -9.32
N ILE A 118 -17.37 12.02 -10.15
CA ILE A 118 -17.65 12.35 -11.57
C ILE A 118 -18.08 11.09 -12.33
N GLN A 119 -17.41 9.95 -12.10
CA GLN A 119 -17.77 8.66 -12.73
C GLN A 119 -19.19 8.24 -12.35
N ASN A 120 -19.59 8.44 -11.09
CA ASN A 120 -20.95 8.15 -10.64
C ASN A 120 -22.00 9.02 -11.34
N GLN A 121 -21.68 10.26 -11.69
CA GLN A 121 -22.59 11.12 -12.47
C GLN A 121 -22.81 10.56 -13.89
N TYR A 122 -21.75 10.08 -14.55
CA TYR A 122 -21.86 9.36 -15.81
C TYR A 122 -22.69 8.07 -15.68
N THR A 123 -22.43 7.27 -14.65
CA THR A 123 -23.19 6.04 -14.39
C THR A 123 -24.67 6.32 -14.16
N ASN A 124 -25.02 7.36 -13.40
CA ASN A 124 -26.41 7.75 -13.16
C ASN A 124 -27.08 8.24 -14.44
N LEU A 125 -26.40 9.09 -15.22
CA LEU A 125 -26.92 9.53 -16.52
C LEU A 125 -27.16 8.36 -17.48
N GLY A 126 -26.24 7.38 -17.52
CA GLY A 126 -26.39 6.15 -18.30
C GLY A 126 -27.62 5.34 -17.89
N LYS A 127 -27.81 5.10 -16.59
CA LYS A 127 -28.98 4.38 -16.06
C LYS A 127 -30.31 5.11 -16.35
N GLU A 128 -30.31 6.44 -16.28
CA GLU A 128 -31.48 7.25 -16.62
C GLU A 128 -31.78 7.22 -18.12
N LEU A 129 -30.74 7.24 -18.97
CA LEU A 129 -30.85 7.07 -20.43
C LEU A 129 -31.44 5.72 -20.78
N GLU A 130 -30.90 4.63 -20.24
CA GLU A 130 -31.39 3.28 -20.51
C GLU A 130 -32.89 3.15 -20.28
N LYS A 131 -33.38 3.70 -19.16
CA LYS A 131 -34.80 3.72 -18.76
C LYS A 131 -35.66 4.70 -19.57
N SER A 132 -35.07 5.65 -20.30
CA SER A 132 -35.84 6.63 -21.06
C SER A 132 -36.45 6.02 -22.34
N PRO A 133 -37.59 6.54 -22.82
CA PRO A 133 -38.09 6.22 -24.15
C PRO A 133 -37.01 6.43 -25.23
N TYR A 134 -37.10 5.66 -26.32
CA TYR A 134 -36.17 5.77 -27.43
C TYR A 134 -36.20 7.17 -28.05
N PHE A 135 -35.03 7.71 -28.34
CA PHE A 135 -34.85 8.89 -29.17
C PHE A 135 -33.61 8.71 -30.06
N LYS A 136 -33.61 9.33 -31.24
CA LYS A 136 -32.49 9.26 -32.19
C LYS A 136 -31.22 9.80 -31.52
N GLY A 137 -30.11 9.07 -31.59
CA GLY A 137 -28.84 9.45 -30.94
C GLY A 137 -28.70 9.00 -29.47
N LYS A 138 -29.69 8.28 -28.90
CA LYS A 138 -29.57 7.70 -27.55
C LYS A 138 -28.35 6.80 -27.40
N GLN A 139 -28.11 5.93 -28.39
CA GLN A 139 -26.98 5.00 -28.36
C GLN A 139 -25.64 5.74 -28.43
N GLU A 140 -25.52 6.76 -29.29
CA GLU A 140 -24.31 7.58 -29.39
C GLU A 140 -23.94 8.22 -28.03
N ILE A 141 -24.94 8.72 -27.29
CA ILE A 141 -24.72 9.29 -25.96
C ILE A 141 -24.27 8.22 -24.95
N LEU A 142 -24.84 7.01 -25.00
CA LEU A 142 -24.41 5.89 -24.15
C LEU A 142 -22.98 5.45 -24.46
N ASP A 143 -22.61 5.40 -25.74
CA ASP A 143 -21.26 5.05 -26.19
C ASP A 143 -20.24 6.12 -25.75
N GLU A 144 -20.61 7.40 -25.81
CA GLU A 144 -19.79 8.50 -25.29
C GLU A 144 -19.58 8.37 -23.77
N ILE A 145 -20.64 8.12 -23.00
CA ILE A 145 -20.57 7.88 -21.55
C ILE A 145 -19.63 6.72 -21.24
N TYR A 146 -19.76 5.61 -21.97
CA TYR A 146 -18.89 4.45 -21.84
C TYR A 146 -17.42 4.83 -22.05
N HIS A 147 -17.13 5.57 -23.12
CA HIS A 147 -15.77 5.99 -23.43
C HIS A 147 -15.19 6.89 -22.34
N ARG A 148 -15.98 7.82 -21.79
CA ARG A 148 -15.56 8.66 -20.65
C ARG A 148 -15.25 7.84 -19.42
N LYS A 149 -16.10 6.88 -19.05
CA LYS A 149 -15.85 5.96 -17.93
C LYS A 149 -14.56 5.17 -18.13
N SER A 150 -14.30 4.69 -19.35
CA SER A 150 -13.06 3.97 -19.69
C SER A 150 -11.81 4.83 -19.49
N MET A 151 -11.83 6.08 -19.99
CA MET A 151 -10.72 7.02 -19.79
C MET A 151 -10.48 7.29 -18.30
N MET A 152 -11.55 7.46 -17.51
CA MET A 152 -11.43 7.70 -16.07
C MET A 152 -10.87 6.49 -15.32
N LYS A 153 -11.25 5.27 -15.73
CA LYS A 153 -10.67 4.04 -15.20
C LYS A 153 -9.15 3.99 -15.42
N GLU A 154 -8.67 4.37 -16.60
CA GLU A 154 -7.23 4.46 -16.88
C GLU A 154 -6.52 5.48 -15.98
N ILE A 155 -7.15 6.62 -15.68
CA ILE A 155 -6.61 7.61 -14.73
C ILE A 155 -6.55 7.04 -13.30
N CYS A 156 -7.53 6.21 -12.95
CA CYS A 156 -7.63 5.56 -11.64
C CYS A 156 -6.82 4.26 -11.52
N GLN A 157 -6.16 3.80 -12.59
CA GLN A 157 -5.25 2.67 -12.49
C GLN A 157 -4.12 3.03 -11.53
N ARG A 158 -4.04 2.30 -10.43
CA ARG A 158 -3.06 2.51 -9.37
C ARG A 158 -1.71 1.92 -9.81
N ASP A 159 -0.65 2.71 -9.73
CA ASP A 159 0.70 2.17 -9.77
C ASP A 159 0.94 1.39 -8.47
N GLU A 160 1.35 0.12 -8.62
CA GLU A 160 1.51 -0.93 -7.59
C GLU A 160 2.66 -0.69 -6.59
N LEU A 161 3.25 0.51 -6.54
CA LEU A 161 4.36 0.78 -5.65
C LEU A 161 3.84 1.21 -4.27
N ASP A 162 3.54 0.27 -3.39
CA ASP A 162 3.20 0.51 -1.98
C ASP A 162 4.38 0.14 -1.04
N LEU A 163 4.13 0.11 0.27
CA LEU A 163 5.16 -0.25 1.24
C LEU A 163 5.51 -1.74 1.23
N SER A 164 4.63 -2.63 0.79
CA SER A 164 4.86 -4.09 0.77
C SER A 164 6.12 -4.43 -0.03
N PHE A 165 6.40 -3.63 -1.06
CA PHE A 165 7.54 -3.75 -1.95
C PHE A 165 8.88 -3.77 -1.19
N PHE A 166 8.96 -3.12 -0.03
CA PHE A 166 10.18 -3.06 0.78
C PHE A 166 10.32 -4.19 1.79
N TYR A 167 9.26 -4.98 2.04
CA TYR A 167 9.29 -6.06 3.04
C TYR A 167 10.44 -7.06 2.78
N GLN A 168 10.58 -7.48 1.53
CA GLN A 168 11.65 -8.42 1.13
C GLN A 168 13.05 -7.82 1.32
N ASN A 169 13.21 -6.52 1.11
CA ASN A 169 14.48 -5.82 1.33
C ASN A 169 14.81 -5.77 2.83
N VAL A 170 13.83 -5.51 3.70
CA VAL A 170 13.99 -5.58 5.16
C VAL A 170 14.39 -6.99 5.58
N MET A 171 13.66 -8.01 5.15
CA MET A 171 13.97 -9.41 5.46
C MET A 171 15.41 -9.78 5.04
N GLN A 172 15.82 -9.38 3.82
CA GLN A 172 17.18 -9.64 3.32
C GLN A 172 18.28 -9.03 4.20
N LEU A 173 18.06 -7.85 4.80
CA LEU A 173 19.04 -7.28 5.73
C LEU A 173 19.35 -8.24 6.88
N PHE A 174 18.33 -8.86 7.46
CA PHE A 174 18.50 -9.77 8.59
C PHE A 174 19.00 -11.16 8.18
N LEU A 175 18.62 -11.66 6.98
CA LEU A 175 19.09 -12.96 6.47
C LEU A 175 20.61 -13.01 6.27
N LEU A 176 21.25 -11.87 6.06
CA LEU A 176 22.71 -11.74 5.98
C LEU A 176 23.39 -11.69 7.37
N GLY A 177 22.64 -12.01 8.44
CA GLY A 177 23.15 -12.11 9.81
C GLY A 177 23.22 -10.78 10.56
N TRP A 178 22.71 -9.68 9.97
CA TRP A 178 22.63 -8.40 10.67
C TRP A 178 21.55 -8.43 11.74
N LYS A 179 21.87 -7.81 12.87
CA LYS A 179 20.95 -7.54 13.97
C LYS A 179 20.94 -6.04 14.23
N ILE A 180 19.78 -5.51 14.59
CA ILE A 180 19.65 -4.12 14.99
C ILE A 180 19.77 -4.03 16.51
N SER A 181 20.54 -3.07 17.01
CA SER A 181 20.59 -2.83 18.45
C SER A 181 19.26 -2.28 18.94
N LYS A 182 18.92 -2.57 20.18
CA LYS A 182 17.74 -2.01 20.84
C LYS A 182 17.69 -0.48 20.76
N GLU A 183 18.82 0.17 21.01
CA GLU A 183 18.92 1.64 20.96
C GLU A 183 18.66 2.18 19.55
N ASP A 184 19.27 1.56 18.54
CA ASP A 184 19.04 1.89 17.14
C ASP A 184 17.57 1.70 16.76
N PHE A 185 16.97 0.57 17.12
CA PHE A 185 15.55 0.29 16.84
C PHE A 185 14.62 1.33 17.50
N LEU A 186 14.84 1.61 18.78
CA LEU A 186 14.06 2.61 19.52
C LEU A 186 14.22 4.02 18.95
N SER A 187 15.35 4.34 18.32
CA SER A 187 15.55 5.62 17.64
C SER A 187 14.77 5.76 16.31
N LEU A 188 14.33 4.63 15.73
CA LEU A 188 13.60 4.61 14.46
C LEU A 188 12.09 4.75 14.63
N ILE A 189 11.56 4.23 15.74
CA ILE A 189 10.12 4.16 15.96
C ILE A 189 9.62 5.43 16.66
N SER A 190 8.52 5.96 16.14
CA SER A 190 7.68 6.88 16.91
C SER A 190 6.84 6.03 17.85
N VAL A 191 6.73 6.43 19.12
CA VAL A 191 6.14 5.61 20.17
C VAL A 191 4.76 6.16 20.53
N ASP A 192 3.76 5.29 20.60
CA ASP A 192 2.47 5.65 21.20
C ASP A 192 2.56 5.62 22.73
N HIS A 193 2.32 6.77 23.35
CA HIS A 193 2.31 6.92 24.81
C HIS A 193 0.93 6.69 25.46
N ASN A 194 -0.16 6.64 24.68
CA ASN A 194 -1.53 6.61 25.18
C ASN A 194 -2.32 5.40 24.64
N ARG A 195 -1.73 4.22 24.85
CA ARG A 195 -2.13 3.02 24.13
C ARG A 195 -3.25 2.25 24.81
N VAL A 196 -4.38 2.16 24.13
CA VAL A 196 -5.54 1.38 24.55
C VAL A 196 -5.96 0.49 23.39
N SER A 197 -6.10 -0.81 23.63
CA SER A 197 -6.60 -1.74 22.62
C SER A 197 -8.10 -1.51 22.34
N TRP A 198 -8.59 -2.08 21.24
CA TRP A 198 -9.97 -1.94 20.79
C TRP A 198 -11.02 -2.48 21.79
N ASP A 199 -10.63 -3.38 22.68
CA ASP A 199 -11.42 -3.93 23.78
C ASP A 199 -11.25 -3.17 25.10
N GLY A 200 -10.53 -2.03 25.09
CA GLY A 200 -10.37 -1.14 26.23
C GLY A 200 -9.23 -1.53 27.19
N VAL A 201 -8.43 -2.55 26.87
CA VAL A 201 -7.28 -2.95 27.69
C VAL A 201 -6.14 -1.95 27.50
N THR A 202 -5.58 -1.47 28.61
CA THR A 202 -4.35 -0.65 28.57
C THR A 202 -3.20 -1.54 28.16
N LEU A 203 -2.60 -1.25 27.00
CA LEU A 203 -1.43 -1.96 26.52
C LEU A 203 -0.18 -1.48 27.26
N PRO A 204 0.90 -2.28 27.31
CA PRO A 204 2.14 -1.90 27.97
C PRO A 204 2.62 -0.52 27.52
N THR A 205 3.02 0.29 28.48
CA THR A 205 3.54 1.64 28.25
C THR A 205 4.94 1.58 27.64
N TYR A 206 5.41 2.68 27.05
CA TYR A 206 6.74 2.73 26.44
C TYR A 206 7.89 2.25 27.34
N PRO A 207 7.94 2.61 28.65
CA PRO A 207 8.98 2.08 29.53
C PRO A 207 8.96 0.55 29.64
N GLU A 208 7.78 -0.06 29.72
CA GLU A 208 7.61 -1.52 29.84
C GLU A 208 8.00 -2.24 28.54
N LEU A 209 7.59 -1.71 27.38
CA LEU A 209 8.00 -2.22 26.07
C LEU A 209 9.51 -2.06 25.85
N LYS A 210 10.07 -0.91 26.26
CA LYS A 210 11.51 -0.72 26.21
C LYS A 210 12.22 -1.75 27.08
N GLU A 211 11.69 -2.12 28.23
CA GLU A 211 12.32 -3.15 29.08
C GLU A 211 12.21 -4.56 28.48
N SER A 212 11.09 -4.90 27.82
CA SER A 212 10.87 -6.22 27.23
C SER A 212 11.72 -6.51 25.98
N LEU A 213 12.08 -5.47 25.21
CA LEU A 213 12.85 -5.66 23.98
C LEU A 213 14.27 -6.21 24.24
N PRO A 214 14.74 -7.19 23.44
CA PRO A 214 16.09 -7.71 23.55
C PRO A 214 17.12 -6.66 23.14
N GLU A 215 18.35 -6.76 23.67
CA GLU A 215 19.45 -5.83 23.33
C GLU A 215 19.84 -5.84 21.84
N GLN A 216 19.58 -6.96 21.16
CA GLN A 216 19.79 -7.15 19.73
C GLN A 216 18.56 -7.84 19.15
N LEU A 217 17.95 -7.23 18.14
CA LEU A 217 16.79 -7.78 17.44
C LEU A 217 17.28 -8.42 16.14
N ASP A 218 16.98 -9.70 15.96
CA ASP A 218 16.97 -10.34 14.65
C ASP A 218 15.63 -10.10 13.94
N PHE A 219 15.40 -10.76 12.81
CA PHE A 219 14.19 -10.51 12.03
C PHE A 219 12.90 -10.87 12.78
N GLU A 220 12.93 -11.97 13.54
CA GLU A 220 11.75 -12.45 14.27
C GLU A 220 11.41 -11.48 15.40
N ALA A 221 12.40 -11.11 16.22
CA ALA A 221 12.23 -10.10 17.26
C ALA A 221 11.81 -8.73 16.70
N PHE A 222 12.32 -8.35 15.52
CA PHE A 222 11.89 -7.13 14.83
C PHE A 222 10.41 -7.20 14.44
N LEU A 223 9.95 -8.29 13.81
CA LEU A 223 8.56 -8.48 13.42
C LEU A 223 7.63 -8.54 14.63
N GLU A 224 8.02 -9.25 15.69
CA GLU A 224 7.26 -9.33 16.93
C GLU A 224 7.03 -7.92 17.50
N ALA A 225 8.09 -7.12 17.60
CA ALA A 225 7.99 -5.74 18.10
C ALA A 225 7.06 -4.86 17.22
N ILE A 226 7.24 -4.87 15.89
CA ILE A 226 6.49 -3.94 15.03
C ILE A 226 5.07 -4.40 14.71
N PHE A 227 4.78 -5.71 14.69
CA PHE A 227 3.51 -6.25 14.22
C PHE A 227 2.64 -6.82 15.34
N ILE A 228 3.23 -7.61 16.25
CA ILE A 228 2.50 -8.23 17.36
C ILE A 228 2.38 -7.25 18.51
N GLU A 229 3.50 -6.74 19.00
CA GLU A 229 3.52 -5.73 20.05
C GLU A 229 3.11 -4.36 19.51
N LYS A 230 3.18 -4.12 18.20
CA LYS A 230 2.81 -2.87 17.50
C LYS A 230 3.38 -1.63 18.22
N VAL A 231 4.68 -1.63 18.47
CA VAL A 231 5.37 -0.56 19.22
C VAL A 231 5.35 0.83 18.55
N GLU A 232 5.06 0.89 17.25
CA GLU A 232 4.94 2.14 16.51
C GLU A 232 3.62 2.88 16.82
N ASP A 233 3.69 4.22 16.85
CA ASP A 233 2.53 5.11 16.90
C ASP A 233 1.62 4.89 15.68
N ASP A 234 0.30 4.87 15.92
CA ASP A 234 -0.74 4.76 14.90
C ASP A 234 -0.65 5.90 13.86
N GLY A 235 -0.16 7.07 14.26
CA GLY A 235 0.09 8.20 13.37
C GLY A 235 1.29 8.00 12.43
N ASP A 236 2.22 7.12 12.78
CA ASP A 236 3.51 6.92 12.12
C ASP A 236 3.98 5.45 12.18
N SER A 237 3.19 4.56 11.58
CA SER A 237 3.32 3.10 11.63
C SER A 237 3.93 2.48 10.37
N VAL A 238 5.00 3.08 9.82
CA VAL A 238 5.56 2.68 8.51
C VAL A 238 5.98 1.21 8.45
N PHE A 239 6.60 0.66 9.50
CA PHE A 239 7.03 -0.73 9.48
C PHE A 239 5.84 -1.68 9.67
N PHE A 240 4.92 -1.37 10.57
CA PHE A 240 3.66 -2.10 10.73
C PHE A 240 2.87 -2.14 9.41
N ASP A 241 2.67 -0.99 8.76
CA ASP A 241 1.95 -0.87 7.49
C ASP A 241 2.62 -1.71 6.39
N MET A 242 3.95 -1.70 6.31
CA MET A 242 4.69 -2.56 5.37
C MET A 242 4.37 -4.05 5.58
N VAL A 243 4.32 -4.52 6.83
CA VAL A 243 4.01 -5.93 7.14
C VAL A 243 2.55 -6.25 6.81
N VAL A 244 1.62 -5.36 7.15
CA VAL A 244 0.20 -5.52 6.85
C VAL A 244 -0.04 -5.57 5.34
N ASP A 245 0.49 -4.60 4.60
CA ASP A 245 0.33 -4.49 3.15
C ASP A 245 0.91 -5.75 2.47
N TYR A 246 2.10 -6.21 2.88
CA TYR A 246 2.68 -7.45 2.37
C TYR A 246 1.84 -8.69 2.69
N THR A 247 1.31 -8.79 3.92
CA THR A 247 0.47 -9.91 4.32
C THR A 247 -0.83 -9.94 3.51
N ALA A 248 -1.46 -8.78 3.28
CA ALA A 248 -2.65 -8.66 2.45
C ALA A 248 -2.39 -9.11 1.01
N GLU A 249 -1.26 -8.69 0.40
CA GLU A 249 -0.87 -9.17 -0.92
C GLU A 249 -0.67 -10.69 -0.98
N GLN A 250 -0.12 -11.30 0.07
CA GLN A 250 0.03 -12.76 0.14
C GLN A 250 -1.33 -13.45 0.22
N ILE A 251 -2.30 -12.90 0.95
CA ILE A 251 -3.68 -13.41 1.00
C ILE A 251 -4.32 -13.36 -0.39
N ASP A 252 -4.13 -12.27 -1.14
CA ASP A 252 -4.72 -12.12 -2.47
C ASP A 252 -4.10 -13.07 -3.51
N ARG A 253 -2.77 -13.23 -3.47
CA ARG A 253 -2.02 -14.01 -4.48
C ARG A 253 -1.96 -15.50 -4.17
N ASN A 254 -2.02 -15.91 -2.90
CA ASN A 254 -1.86 -17.29 -2.48
C ASN A 254 -3.16 -17.89 -1.95
N LYS A 255 -3.79 -18.76 -2.75
CA LYS A 255 -5.04 -19.43 -2.41
C LYS A 255 -4.96 -20.23 -1.10
N GLU A 256 -3.86 -20.96 -0.87
CA GLU A 256 -3.70 -21.76 0.34
C GLU A 256 -3.59 -20.86 1.58
N PHE A 257 -2.80 -19.78 1.48
CA PHE A 257 -2.67 -18.81 2.55
C PHE A 257 -4.00 -18.11 2.85
N ARG A 258 -4.76 -17.74 1.82
CA ARG A 258 -6.11 -17.18 1.95
C ARG A 258 -7.06 -18.11 2.68
N GLU A 259 -7.07 -19.39 2.32
CA GLU A 259 -7.92 -20.39 2.97
C GLU A 259 -7.55 -20.57 4.45
N LYS A 260 -6.25 -20.64 4.78
CA LYS A 260 -5.78 -20.70 6.17
C LYS A 260 -6.12 -19.43 6.95
N ALA A 261 -5.91 -18.25 6.38
CA ALA A 261 -6.23 -16.98 7.00
C ALA A 261 -7.74 -16.87 7.28
N HIS A 262 -8.59 -17.22 6.30
CA HIS A 262 -10.03 -17.27 6.49
C HIS A 262 -10.45 -18.25 7.58
N GLN A 263 -9.84 -19.44 7.63
CA GLN A 263 -10.11 -20.41 8.68
C GLN A 263 -9.74 -19.87 10.06
N PHE A 264 -8.54 -19.29 10.20
CA PHE A 264 -8.09 -18.69 11.45
C PHE A 264 -9.00 -17.55 11.92
N ILE A 265 -9.42 -16.67 11.02
CA ILE A 265 -10.36 -15.58 11.31
C ILE A 265 -11.70 -16.15 11.79
N GLN A 266 -12.23 -17.19 11.13
CA GLN A 266 -13.48 -17.83 11.52
C GLN A 266 -13.39 -18.53 12.88
N GLU A 267 -12.26 -19.15 13.20
CA GLU A 267 -12.01 -19.80 14.49
C GLU A 267 -11.87 -18.78 15.61
N THR A 268 -11.25 -17.63 15.35
CA THR A 268 -10.98 -16.59 16.35
C THR A 268 -12.19 -15.69 16.62
N PHE A 269 -12.87 -15.24 15.56
CA PHE A 269 -13.93 -14.23 15.65
C PHE A 269 -15.33 -14.79 15.38
N GLY A 270 -15.45 -16.07 15.06
CA GLY A 270 -16.71 -16.70 14.67
C GLY A 270 -17.09 -16.46 13.20
N PRO A 271 -18.30 -16.89 12.78
CA PRO A 271 -18.73 -16.76 11.40
C PRO A 271 -18.99 -15.28 11.04
N ILE A 272 -18.02 -14.66 10.37
CA ILE A 272 -18.16 -13.30 9.84
C ILE A 272 -19.04 -13.32 8.59
N PRO A 273 -20.05 -12.44 8.47
CA PRO A 273 -20.82 -12.27 7.24
C PRO A 273 -19.90 -11.92 6.07
N THR A 274 -19.94 -12.71 5.01
CA THR A 274 -19.20 -12.44 3.78
C THR A 274 -20.16 -12.24 2.62
N TYR A 275 -19.75 -11.45 1.63
CA TYR A 275 -20.54 -11.17 0.43
C TYR A 275 -19.71 -11.48 -0.81
N THR A 276 -20.35 -11.98 -1.85
CA THR A 276 -19.79 -12.03 -3.20
C THR A 276 -20.33 -10.83 -3.95
N ALA A 277 -19.44 -9.91 -4.34
CA ALA A 277 -19.79 -8.77 -5.17
C ALA A 277 -19.42 -9.06 -6.63
N ALA A 278 -20.34 -8.86 -7.56
CA ALA A 278 -20.05 -8.77 -8.98
C ALA A 278 -19.82 -7.29 -9.33
N VAL A 279 -18.70 -7.01 -10.00
CA VAL A 279 -18.35 -5.68 -10.46
C VAL A 279 -18.40 -5.63 -11.98
N ASP A 280 -18.82 -4.49 -12.54
CA ASP A 280 -18.66 -4.22 -13.97
C ASP A 280 -17.19 -3.96 -14.34
N GLU A 281 -16.93 -3.77 -15.62
CA GLU A 281 -15.58 -3.49 -16.11
C GLU A 281 -15.00 -2.15 -15.62
N PHE A 282 -15.81 -1.29 -15.00
CA PHE A 282 -15.39 -0.02 -14.41
C PHE A 282 -15.24 -0.08 -12.89
N GLY A 283 -15.47 -1.25 -12.28
CA GLY A 283 -15.38 -1.49 -10.84
C GLY A 283 -16.63 -1.07 -10.06
N ASP A 284 -17.74 -0.80 -10.74
CA ASP A 284 -19.03 -0.51 -10.11
C ASP A 284 -19.70 -1.83 -9.69
N ILE A 285 -20.20 -1.91 -8.45
CA ILE A 285 -20.91 -3.11 -7.97
C ILE A 285 -22.26 -3.20 -8.70
N VAL A 286 -22.42 -4.26 -9.48
CA VAL A 286 -23.67 -4.57 -10.20
C VAL A 286 -24.55 -5.56 -9.42
N GLU A 287 -23.93 -6.41 -8.60
CA GLU A 287 -24.63 -7.38 -7.77
C GLU A 287 -23.87 -7.60 -6.46
N LEU A 288 -24.60 -7.79 -5.36
CA LEU A 288 -24.04 -8.13 -4.06
C LEU A 288 -24.86 -9.26 -3.45
N VAL A 289 -24.27 -10.45 -3.36
CA VAL A 289 -24.93 -11.65 -2.85
C VAL A 289 -24.32 -12.03 -1.50
N PRO A 290 -25.12 -12.12 -0.42
CA PRO A 290 -24.63 -12.62 0.85
C PRO A 290 -24.26 -14.10 0.75
N ASN A 291 -23.06 -14.45 1.22
CA ASN A 291 -22.61 -15.83 1.28
C ASN A 291 -23.25 -16.53 2.49
N LYS A 292 -23.52 -17.82 2.35
CA LYS A 292 -23.99 -18.63 3.49
C LYS A 292 -22.87 -18.70 4.55
N PRO A 293 -23.17 -18.46 5.84
CA PRO A 293 -22.19 -18.62 6.89
C PRO A 293 -21.74 -20.09 6.96
N ASN A 294 -20.43 -20.32 7.04
CA ASN A 294 -19.86 -21.64 7.30
C ASN A 294 -20.09 -22.01 8.77
N LEU A 295 -21.28 -22.52 9.07
CA LEU A 295 -21.62 -23.04 10.40
C LEU A 295 -21.07 -24.47 10.52
N LYS A 296 -20.09 -24.68 11.41
CA LYS A 296 -19.71 -26.03 11.85
C LYS A 296 -20.66 -26.46 12.96
N VAL A 297 -21.26 -27.65 12.82
CA VAL A 297 -22.06 -28.26 13.89
C VAL A 297 -21.10 -28.71 14.99
N ILE A 298 -21.27 -28.17 16.19
CA ILE A 298 -20.55 -28.64 17.38
C ILE A 298 -21.30 -29.90 17.86
N HIS A 299 -20.62 -31.05 17.87
CA HIS A 299 -21.11 -32.32 18.38
C HIS A 299 -20.60 -32.56 19.80
#